data_AF-A0A1C0VY62-F1
#
_entry.id   AF-A0A1C0VY62-F1
#
_cell.length_a   1.000
_cell.length_b   1.000
_cell.length_c   1.000
_cell.angle_alpha   90.00
_cell.angle_beta   90.00
_cell.angle_gamma   90.00
#
_symmetry.space_group_name_H-M   'P 1'
#
loop_
_entity.id
_entity.type
_entity.pdbx_description
1 polymer ?
#
loop_
_entity_poly.entity_id
_entity_poly.type
_entity_poly.pdbx_seq_one_letter_code
_entity_poly.pdbx_strand_id
1 'polypeptide(L)'
;MKTKSTLFLAWQDQISRSWFTIGRLTFDGTNYQFTYTQGVLEAQEKCGFEPLASFPRLGEVYKSTYLFPVFANRLMPKNRPDYLNFIQWLNLSQNENGRDPIAILARSGGRRETDTLTVFPCPELDSEGRYRLHFFLHGLRYLPPCAIERINRLETGEKLWLAHEFHNHYDSKALTLNTEDHYIVGYCPRYLTREIFELLKNASFVEVRVELVNQPPTPLQFRLLCNITAQCYDAFRPFSSDEYQPFIGEVATV
;
A
#
# COMPACT_ATOMS: atom_id res chain seq x y z
N MET A 1 -16.79 2.49 19.04
CA MET A 1 -16.18 3.65 18.34
C MET A 1 -15.17 3.07 17.36
N LYS A 2 -15.16 3.51 16.09
CA LYS A 2 -14.13 3.07 15.15
C LYS A 2 -12.77 3.54 15.65
N THR A 3 -11.79 2.66 15.64
CA THR A 3 -10.39 3.00 15.89
C THR A 3 -9.92 3.98 14.82
N LYS A 4 -9.03 4.90 15.19
CA LYS A 4 -8.48 5.87 14.23
C LYS A 4 -7.68 5.13 13.16
N SER A 5 -8.12 5.22 11.91
CA SER A 5 -7.43 4.58 10.78
C SER A 5 -6.49 5.56 10.09
N THR A 6 -5.37 5.06 9.57
CA THR A 6 -4.38 5.85 8.83
C THR A 6 -4.04 5.17 7.51
N LEU A 7 -4.15 5.94 6.41
CA LEU A 7 -3.67 5.58 5.09
C LEU A 7 -2.59 6.57 4.65
N PHE A 8 -1.60 6.08 3.94
CA PHE A 8 -0.61 6.88 3.24
C PHE A 8 -0.97 7.03 1.77
N LEU A 9 -0.50 8.11 1.17
CA LEU A 9 -0.59 8.41 -0.24
C LEU A 9 0.81 8.44 -0.82
N ALA A 10 1.13 7.46 -1.65
CA ALA A 10 2.35 7.42 -2.45
C ALA A 10 2.09 8.03 -3.82
N TRP A 11 3.08 8.80 -4.30
CA TRP A 11 3.16 9.32 -5.66
C TRP A 11 4.33 8.67 -6.39
N GLN A 12 4.09 8.27 -7.64
CA GLN A 12 5.12 7.81 -8.54
C GLN A 12 5.47 8.91 -9.54
N ASP A 13 6.75 9.25 -9.63
CA ASP A 13 7.25 10.11 -10.69
C ASP A 13 7.11 9.43 -12.06
N GLN A 14 6.68 10.17 -13.07
CA GLN A 14 6.43 9.62 -14.40
C GLN A 14 7.73 9.30 -15.14
N ILE A 15 8.81 10.04 -14.86
CA ILE A 15 10.07 9.93 -15.59
C ILE A 15 10.97 8.86 -14.94
N SER A 16 11.38 9.09 -13.69
CA SER A 16 12.28 8.19 -12.95
C SER A 16 11.60 6.92 -12.46
N ARG A 17 10.26 6.91 -12.39
CA ARG A 17 9.45 5.82 -11.81
C ARG A 17 9.70 5.61 -10.31
N SER A 18 10.39 6.56 -9.65
CA SER A 18 10.61 6.60 -8.21
C SER A 18 9.30 6.80 -7.47
N TRP A 19 9.23 6.26 -6.26
CA TRP A 19 8.06 6.36 -5.38
C TRP A 19 8.39 7.19 -4.16
N PHE A 20 7.45 8.06 -3.79
CA PHE A 20 7.56 8.91 -2.61
C PHE A 20 6.25 8.86 -1.84
N THR A 21 6.32 8.66 -0.52
CA THR A 21 5.14 8.85 0.33
C THR A 21 4.95 10.35 0.56
N ILE A 22 3.92 10.93 -0.04
CA ILE A 22 3.70 12.38 -0.06
C ILE A 22 2.63 12.83 0.92
N GLY A 23 1.76 11.94 1.40
CA GLY A 23 0.61 12.35 2.19
C GLY A 23 0.08 11.28 3.12
N ARG A 24 -0.69 11.73 4.09
CA ARG A 24 -1.31 10.91 5.13
C ARG A 24 -2.77 11.31 5.30
N LEU A 25 -3.66 10.36 5.07
CA LEU A 25 -5.09 10.46 5.34
C LEU A 25 -5.40 9.74 6.65
N THR A 26 -6.05 10.41 7.58
CA THR A 26 -6.54 9.81 8.83
C THR A 26 -8.05 9.96 8.94
N PHE A 27 -8.70 9.01 9.59
CA PHE A 27 -10.12 9.05 9.89
C PHE A 27 -10.34 8.68 11.35
N ASP A 28 -10.99 9.57 12.11
CA ASP A 28 -11.24 9.39 13.55
C ASP A 28 -12.62 8.77 13.87
N GLY A 29 -13.37 8.36 12.84
CA GLY A 29 -14.76 7.91 12.95
C GLY A 29 -15.78 8.97 12.57
N THR A 30 -15.39 10.25 12.50
CA THR A 30 -16.27 11.37 12.11
C THR A 30 -15.65 12.25 11.04
N ASN A 31 -14.37 12.61 11.18
CA ASN A 31 -13.67 13.52 10.28
C ASN A 31 -12.51 12.82 9.59
N TYR A 32 -12.38 13.10 8.30
CA TYR A 32 -11.18 12.86 7.51
C TYR A 32 -10.22 14.03 7.68
N GLN A 33 -8.94 13.71 7.84
CA GLN A 33 -7.86 14.68 7.85
C GLN A 33 -6.77 14.25 6.88
N PHE A 34 -6.39 15.13 5.96
CA PHE A 34 -5.25 14.96 5.07
C PHE A 34 -4.13 15.96 5.43
N THR A 35 -2.90 15.46 5.47
CA THR A 35 -1.67 16.26 5.63
C THR A 35 -0.63 15.73 4.67
N TYR A 36 0.22 16.59 4.11
CA TYR A 36 1.44 16.11 3.46
C TYR A 36 2.38 15.48 4.50
N THR A 37 3.21 14.54 4.06
CA THR A 37 4.28 13.97 4.88
C THR A 37 5.62 14.57 4.48
N GLN A 38 6.68 14.40 5.29
CA GLN A 38 7.98 14.96 4.95
C GLN A 38 8.58 14.36 3.67
N GLY A 39 8.11 13.17 3.24
CA GLY A 39 8.50 12.60 1.95
C GLY A 39 8.15 13.48 0.74
N VAL A 40 7.30 14.50 0.90
CA VAL A 40 7.08 15.52 -0.14
C VAL A 40 8.34 16.33 -0.44
N LEU A 41 9.21 16.57 0.55
CA LEU A 41 10.43 17.36 0.35
C LEU A 41 11.41 16.63 -0.58
N GLU A 42 11.60 15.33 -0.35
CA GLU A 42 12.43 14.49 -1.22
C GLU A 42 11.83 14.39 -2.63
N ALA A 43 10.49 14.31 -2.74
CA ALA A 43 9.79 14.30 -4.02
C ALA A 43 9.98 15.62 -4.81
N GLN A 44 9.96 16.77 -4.11
CA GLN A 44 10.24 18.08 -4.68
C GLN A 44 11.69 18.19 -5.16
N GLU A 45 12.63 17.85 -4.29
CA GLU A 45 14.07 17.95 -4.57
C GLU A 45 14.50 17.07 -5.76
N LYS A 46 14.05 15.80 -5.79
CA LYS A 46 14.52 14.83 -6.78
C LYS A 46 13.74 14.84 -8.08
N CYS A 47 12.44 15.17 -8.02
CA CYS A 47 11.54 14.96 -9.15
C CYS A 47 10.62 16.15 -9.43
N GLY A 48 10.78 17.29 -8.74
CA GLY A 48 9.97 18.48 -8.98
C GLY A 48 8.48 18.27 -8.71
N PHE A 49 8.14 17.49 -7.68
CA PHE A 49 6.75 17.30 -7.28
C PHE A 49 6.06 18.65 -7.00
N GLU A 50 4.85 18.83 -7.52
CA GLU A 50 4.01 19.99 -7.21
C GLU A 50 2.84 19.56 -6.32
N PRO A 51 2.40 20.39 -5.36
CA PRO A 51 1.24 20.10 -4.53
C PRO A 51 0.02 19.71 -5.38
N LEU A 52 -0.74 18.72 -4.90
CA LEU A 52 -1.98 18.29 -5.52
C LEU A 52 -2.94 19.48 -5.59
N ALA A 53 -3.63 19.67 -6.72
CA ALA A 53 -4.56 20.79 -6.92
C ALA A 53 -5.65 20.89 -5.83
N SER A 54 -6.07 19.75 -5.26
CA SER A 54 -7.04 19.71 -4.14
C SER A 54 -6.46 20.12 -2.79
N PHE A 55 -5.12 20.13 -2.66
CA PHE A 55 -4.37 20.41 -1.44
C PHE A 55 -3.16 21.31 -1.76
N PRO A 56 -3.39 22.59 -2.12
CA PRO A 56 -2.35 23.44 -2.71
C PRO A 56 -1.25 23.88 -1.73
N ARG A 57 -1.43 23.70 -0.41
CA ARG A 57 -0.46 24.14 0.61
C ARG A 57 0.08 22.95 1.39
N LEU A 58 1.40 22.76 1.35
CA LEU A 58 2.06 21.59 1.96
C LEU A 58 1.90 21.54 3.49
N GLY A 59 2.03 22.69 4.16
CA GLY A 59 1.97 22.78 5.63
C GLY A 59 0.55 22.83 6.21
N GLU A 60 -0.50 22.73 5.40
CA GLU A 60 -1.87 22.79 5.89
C GLU A 60 -2.43 21.42 6.32
N VAL A 61 -3.32 21.46 7.30
CA VAL A 61 -4.12 20.32 7.73
C VAL A 61 -5.52 20.45 7.14
N TYR A 62 -5.79 19.66 6.10
CA TYR A 62 -7.10 19.63 5.45
C TYR A 62 -8.05 18.75 6.22
N LYS A 63 -9.25 19.23 6.55
CA LYS A 63 -10.28 18.48 7.30
C LYS A 63 -11.60 18.47 6.54
N SER A 64 -12.33 17.37 6.64
CA SER A 64 -13.64 17.21 6.02
C SER A 64 -14.44 16.10 6.70
N THR A 65 -15.76 16.25 6.81
CA THR A 65 -16.67 15.16 7.25
C THR A 65 -16.92 14.14 6.13
N TYR A 66 -16.59 14.48 4.88
CA TYR A 66 -16.65 13.62 3.71
C TYR A 66 -15.26 13.24 3.22
N LEU A 67 -15.11 12.04 2.65
CA LEU A 67 -13.86 11.62 2.04
C LEU A 67 -13.51 12.57 0.88
N PHE A 68 -12.28 13.10 0.86
CA PHE A 68 -11.86 14.06 -0.17
C PHE A 68 -11.97 13.46 -1.58
N PRO A 69 -12.34 14.24 -2.60
CA PRO A 69 -12.50 13.75 -3.98
C PRO A 69 -11.30 12.99 -4.54
N VAL A 70 -10.07 13.40 -4.19
CA VAL A 70 -8.83 12.71 -4.62
C VAL A 70 -8.74 11.25 -4.15
N PHE A 71 -9.43 10.90 -3.05
CA PHE A 71 -9.55 9.54 -2.54
C PHE A 71 -10.88 8.91 -2.94
N ALA A 72 -11.98 9.65 -2.90
CA ALA A 72 -13.31 9.13 -3.25
C ALA A 72 -13.37 8.63 -4.71
N ASN A 73 -12.72 9.34 -5.64
CA ASN A 73 -12.65 8.96 -7.05
C ASN A 73 -11.81 7.69 -7.33
N ARG A 74 -11.20 7.11 -6.30
CA ARG A 74 -10.44 5.85 -6.35
C ARG A 74 -11.25 4.64 -5.92
N LEU A 75 -12.48 4.87 -5.45
CA LEU A 75 -13.41 3.81 -5.09
C LEU A 75 -14.21 3.40 -6.32
N MET A 76 -14.37 2.10 -6.52
CA MET A 76 -15.29 1.59 -7.52
C MET A 76 -16.73 2.03 -7.16
N PRO A 77 -17.50 2.59 -8.10
CA PRO A 77 -18.90 2.92 -7.85
C PRO A 77 -19.71 1.68 -7.46
N LYS A 78 -20.53 1.80 -6.41
CA LYS A 78 -21.31 0.67 -5.85
C LYS A 78 -22.39 0.13 -6.80
N ASN A 79 -22.80 0.91 -7.78
CA ASN A 79 -23.79 0.54 -8.79
C ASN A 79 -23.20 -0.27 -9.96
N ARG A 80 -21.87 -0.43 -10.02
CA ARG A 80 -21.25 -1.25 -11.06
C ARG A 80 -21.60 -2.74 -10.86
N PRO A 81 -21.94 -3.48 -11.94
CA PRO A 81 -22.29 -4.91 -11.83
C PRO A 81 -21.19 -5.78 -11.21
N ASP A 82 -19.92 -5.40 -11.41
CA ASP A 82 -18.73 -6.12 -10.93
C ASP A 82 -18.28 -5.69 -9.52
N TYR A 83 -18.99 -4.79 -8.84
CA TYR A 83 -18.60 -4.29 -7.52
C TYR A 83 -18.47 -5.40 -6.47
N LEU A 84 -19.41 -6.36 -6.45
CA LEU A 84 -19.36 -7.45 -5.47
C LEU A 84 -18.16 -8.36 -5.69
N ASN A 85 -17.84 -8.67 -6.95
CA ASN A 85 -16.64 -9.43 -7.31
C ASN A 85 -15.39 -8.65 -6.89
N PHE A 86 -15.33 -7.35 -7.14
CA PHE A 86 -14.23 -6.50 -6.71
C PHE A 86 -13.99 -6.57 -5.19
N ILE A 87 -15.04 -6.44 -4.37
CA ILE A 87 -14.92 -6.55 -2.91
C ILE A 87 -14.44 -7.95 -2.47
N GLN A 88 -14.90 -9.01 -3.14
CA GLN A 88 -14.40 -10.37 -2.89
C GLN A 88 -12.92 -10.52 -3.25
N TRP A 89 -12.47 -9.93 -4.35
CA TRP A 89 -11.06 -9.98 -4.74
C TRP A 89 -10.13 -9.34 -3.71
N LEU A 90 -10.63 -8.33 -3.00
CA LEU A 90 -9.92 -7.65 -1.91
C LEU A 90 -9.88 -8.48 -0.61
N ASN A 91 -10.54 -9.64 -0.55
CA ASN A 91 -10.75 -10.38 0.69
C ASN A 91 -11.43 -9.54 1.79
N LEU A 92 -12.44 -8.74 1.42
CA LEU A 92 -13.21 -7.92 2.36
C LEU A 92 -14.61 -8.50 2.58
N SER A 93 -15.02 -8.59 3.86
CA SER A 93 -16.37 -8.99 4.25
C SER A 93 -17.40 -7.95 3.79
N GLN A 94 -18.40 -8.37 3.01
CA GLN A 94 -19.45 -7.49 2.46
C GLN A 94 -20.27 -6.76 3.53
N ASN A 95 -20.44 -7.40 4.69
CA ASN A 95 -21.31 -6.91 5.77
C ASN A 95 -20.57 -6.03 6.78
N GLU A 96 -19.23 -6.04 6.77
CA GLU A 96 -18.40 -5.33 7.74
C GLU A 96 -17.56 -4.25 7.05
N ASN A 97 -16.53 -4.65 6.31
CA ASN A 97 -15.51 -3.75 5.80
C ASN A 97 -15.65 -3.45 4.30
N GLY A 98 -16.41 -4.26 3.56
CA GLY A 98 -16.66 -4.10 2.13
C GLY A 98 -17.48 -2.87 1.75
N ARG A 99 -18.04 -2.15 2.75
CA ARG A 99 -18.73 -0.87 2.58
C ARG A 99 -17.92 0.32 3.08
N ASP A 100 -16.81 0.09 3.76
CA ASP A 100 -15.96 1.11 4.36
C ASP A 100 -14.95 1.64 3.33
N PRO A 101 -15.07 2.93 2.92
CA PRO A 101 -14.12 3.56 2.00
C PRO A 101 -12.66 3.37 2.40
N ILE A 102 -12.34 3.46 3.70
CA ILE A 102 -10.95 3.35 4.18
C ILE A 102 -10.42 1.93 3.98
N ALA A 103 -11.20 0.91 4.31
CA ALA A 103 -10.81 -0.48 4.13
C ALA A 103 -10.64 -0.86 2.65
N ILE A 104 -11.54 -0.37 1.79
CA ILE A 104 -11.44 -0.60 0.34
C ILE A 104 -10.18 0.06 -0.21
N LEU A 105 -9.88 1.31 0.15
CA LEU A 105 -8.67 2.01 -0.29
C LEU A 105 -7.40 1.32 0.22
N ALA A 106 -7.37 0.95 1.51
CA ALA A 106 -6.26 0.23 2.13
C ALA A 106 -5.91 -1.05 1.35
N ARG A 107 -6.93 -1.79 0.90
CA ARG A 107 -6.72 -3.11 0.30
C ARG A 107 -6.51 -3.06 -1.22
N SER A 108 -7.22 -2.17 -1.92
CA SER A 108 -7.16 -2.04 -3.39
C SER A 108 -5.98 -1.21 -3.89
N GLY A 109 -5.38 -0.40 -3.03
CA GLY A 109 -4.38 0.58 -3.41
C GLY A 109 -4.95 1.84 -4.07
N GLY A 110 -6.26 1.94 -4.29
CA GLY A 110 -6.89 3.09 -4.94
C GLY A 110 -6.29 3.48 -6.30
N ARG A 111 -5.73 2.51 -7.01
CA ARG A 111 -5.02 2.75 -8.27
C ARG A 111 -5.95 3.17 -9.37
N ARG A 112 -5.51 4.14 -10.17
CA ARG A 112 -6.19 4.61 -11.37
C ARG A 112 -5.20 4.65 -12.52
N GLU A 113 -5.68 4.38 -13.73
CA GLU A 113 -4.86 4.49 -14.93
C GLU A 113 -4.55 5.96 -15.29
N THR A 114 -5.37 6.89 -14.79
CA THR A 114 -5.32 8.31 -15.13
C THR A 114 -4.35 9.11 -14.26
N ASP A 115 -3.73 8.51 -13.25
CA ASP A 115 -2.77 9.19 -12.37
C ASP A 115 -1.71 8.22 -11.84
N THR A 116 -0.75 8.76 -11.07
CA THR A 116 0.39 8.02 -10.53
C THR A 116 0.33 7.87 -9.01
N LEU A 117 -0.89 7.92 -8.44
CA LEU A 117 -1.10 7.84 -7.01
C LEU A 117 -1.46 6.43 -6.57
N THR A 118 -0.99 6.02 -5.40
CA THR A 118 -1.36 4.76 -4.75
C THR A 118 -1.56 4.98 -3.27
N VAL A 119 -2.61 4.39 -2.71
CA VAL A 119 -2.94 4.45 -1.29
C VAL A 119 -2.49 3.16 -0.62
N PHE A 120 -2.01 3.21 0.61
CA PHE A 120 -1.69 2.00 1.37
C PHE A 120 -1.86 2.25 2.88
N PRO A 121 -2.19 1.24 3.68
CA PRO A 121 -2.47 1.44 5.09
C PRO A 121 -1.19 1.56 5.92
N CYS A 122 -1.28 2.31 7.02
CA CYS A 122 -0.38 2.11 8.15
C CYS A 122 -0.84 0.85 8.90
N PRO A 123 0.03 -0.15 9.14
CA PRO A 123 -0.35 -1.39 9.80
C PRO A 123 -0.67 -1.14 11.27
N GLU A 124 -1.74 -1.78 11.74
CA GLU A 124 -2.09 -1.83 13.16
C GLU A 124 -1.52 -3.11 13.79
N LEU A 125 -1.34 -3.08 15.11
CA LEU A 125 -0.99 -4.26 15.88
C LEU A 125 -2.20 -5.20 15.96
N ASP A 126 -1.99 -6.48 15.70
CA ASP A 126 -2.97 -7.52 16.00
C ASP A 126 -3.01 -7.82 17.52
N SER A 127 -3.93 -8.69 17.92
CA SER A 127 -4.11 -9.11 19.33
C SER A 127 -2.88 -9.83 19.91
N GLU A 128 -1.97 -10.31 19.07
CA GLU A 128 -0.71 -10.97 19.45
C GLU A 128 0.48 -10.00 19.41
N GLY A 129 0.25 -8.70 19.15
CA GLY A 129 1.31 -7.70 19.10
C GLY A 129 2.15 -7.75 17.82
N ARG A 130 1.63 -8.32 16.73
CA ARG A 130 2.28 -8.34 15.41
C ARG A 130 1.69 -7.30 14.49
N TYR A 131 2.53 -6.69 13.67
CA TYR A 131 2.09 -5.86 12.56
C TYR A 131 1.63 -6.74 11.40
N ARG A 132 0.52 -6.36 10.77
CA ARG A 132 0.03 -7.02 9.55
C ARG A 132 -0.19 -6.01 8.44
N LEU A 133 0.37 -6.30 7.28
CA LEU A 133 0.19 -5.49 6.08
C LEU A 133 -0.24 -6.38 4.91
N HIS A 134 -1.31 -5.97 4.22
CA HIS A 134 -1.82 -6.67 3.05
C HIS A 134 -1.43 -5.92 1.79
N PHE A 135 -1.04 -6.65 0.74
CA PHE A 135 -0.71 -6.05 -0.55
C PHE A 135 -0.87 -7.07 -1.68
N PHE A 136 -1.27 -6.58 -2.85
CA PHE A 136 -1.21 -7.38 -4.07
C PHE A 136 0.22 -7.37 -4.63
N LEU A 137 0.67 -8.51 -5.14
CA LEU A 137 1.95 -8.57 -5.84
C LEU A 137 1.88 -7.82 -7.17
N HIS A 138 2.99 -7.19 -7.52
CA HIS A 138 3.15 -6.50 -8.80
C HIS A 138 3.95 -7.34 -9.79
N GLY A 139 3.89 -6.93 -11.06
CA GLY A 139 4.74 -7.48 -12.11
C GLY A 139 4.28 -8.80 -12.69
N LEU A 140 3.11 -9.32 -12.28
CA LEU A 140 2.59 -10.62 -12.74
C LEU A 140 2.50 -10.73 -14.26
N ARG A 141 2.13 -9.65 -14.97
CA ARG A 141 2.04 -9.63 -16.43
C ARG A 141 3.38 -9.85 -17.16
N TYR A 142 4.50 -9.75 -16.46
CA TYR A 142 5.85 -9.96 -17.00
C TYR A 142 6.42 -11.32 -16.61
N LEU A 143 5.70 -12.10 -15.80
CA LEU A 143 6.14 -13.42 -15.41
C LEU A 143 5.93 -14.43 -16.55
N PRO A 144 6.77 -15.47 -16.65
CA PRO A 144 6.57 -16.54 -17.62
C PRO A 144 5.27 -17.31 -17.33
N PRO A 145 4.65 -17.97 -18.34
CA PRO A 145 3.40 -18.71 -18.16
C PRO A 145 3.45 -19.74 -17.03
N CYS A 146 4.57 -20.44 -16.84
CA CYS A 146 4.72 -21.43 -15.78
C CYS A 146 4.60 -20.83 -14.37
N ALA A 147 5.02 -19.58 -14.18
CA ALA A 147 4.84 -18.88 -12.91
C ALA A 147 3.37 -18.48 -12.70
N ILE A 148 2.65 -18.09 -13.75
CA ILE A 148 1.21 -17.82 -13.68
C ILE A 148 0.43 -19.09 -13.34
N GLU A 149 0.76 -20.22 -13.96
CA GLU A 149 0.19 -21.52 -13.62
C GLU A 149 0.48 -21.90 -12.18
N ARG A 150 1.71 -21.65 -11.70
CA ARG A 150 2.08 -21.89 -10.31
C ARG A 150 1.28 -21.02 -9.34
N ILE A 151 1.08 -19.74 -9.66
CA ILE A 151 0.24 -18.82 -8.87
C ILE A 151 -1.18 -19.34 -8.74
N ASN A 152 -1.77 -19.88 -9.82
CA ASN A 152 -3.14 -20.39 -9.79
C ASN A 152 -3.30 -21.63 -8.90
N ARG A 153 -2.20 -22.33 -8.60
CA ARG A 153 -2.15 -23.50 -7.71
C ARG A 153 -1.76 -23.16 -6.26
N LEU A 154 -1.43 -21.90 -5.96
CA LEU A 154 -1.12 -21.48 -4.59
C LEU A 154 -2.35 -21.66 -3.69
N GLU A 155 -2.11 -22.02 -2.44
CA GLU A 155 -3.16 -22.12 -1.42
C GLU A 155 -3.11 -20.95 -0.44
N THR A 156 -4.26 -20.63 0.16
CA THR A 156 -4.31 -19.63 1.23
C THR A 156 -3.48 -20.10 2.42
N GLY A 157 -2.63 -19.22 2.96
CA GLY A 157 -1.70 -19.53 4.02
C GLY A 157 -0.35 -20.08 3.55
N GLU A 158 -0.17 -20.38 2.27
CA GLU A 158 1.10 -20.85 1.72
C GLU A 158 2.19 -19.78 1.94
N LYS A 159 3.37 -20.22 2.37
CA LYS A 159 4.50 -19.34 2.68
C LYS A 159 5.14 -18.85 1.38
N LEU A 160 5.55 -17.58 1.36
CA LEU A 160 6.35 -17.00 0.31
C LEU A 160 7.67 -16.45 0.89
N TRP A 161 8.73 -16.54 0.11
CA TRP A 161 10.06 -16.09 0.49
C TRP A 161 10.40 -14.78 -0.22
N LEU A 162 10.78 -13.79 0.56
CA LEU A 162 11.35 -12.55 0.06
C LEU A 162 12.79 -12.81 -0.42
N ALA A 163 13.10 -12.39 -1.65
CA ALA A 163 14.49 -12.36 -2.13
C ALA A 163 14.81 -10.96 -2.69
N HIS A 164 15.97 -10.45 -2.32
CA HIS A 164 16.48 -9.16 -2.80
C HIS A 164 17.17 -9.34 -4.15
N GLU A 165 16.60 -8.74 -5.18
CA GLU A 165 17.17 -8.71 -6.53
C GLU A 165 18.04 -7.46 -6.71
N PHE A 166 19.20 -7.43 -6.05
CA PHE A 166 20.09 -6.26 -6.00
C PHE A 166 20.64 -5.79 -7.36
N HIS A 167 20.62 -6.66 -8.38
CA HIS A 167 21.00 -6.35 -9.77
C HIS A 167 19.80 -6.00 -10.68
N ASN A 168 18.62 -5.78 -10.12
CA ASN A 168 17.48 -5.34 -10.92
C ASN A 168 17.78 -3.96 -11.54
N HIS A 169 17.72 -3.89 -12.86
CA HIS A 169 18.13 -2.70 -13.63
C HIS A 169 17.18 -1.51 -13.46
N TYR A 170 15.98 -1.74 -12.93
CA TYR A 170 14.95 -0.72 -12.73
C TYR A 170 14.82 -0.26 -11.27
N ASP A 171 15.24 -1.08 -10.31
CA ASP A 171 15.11 -0.82 -8.89
C ASP A 171 16.07 -1.72 -8.11
N SER A 172 17.22 -1.20 -7.69
CA SER A 172 18.21 -1.97 -6.91
C SER A 172 17.71 -2.46 -5.56
N LYS A 173 16.52 -2.02 -5.12
CA LYS A 173 15.84 -2.50 -3.91
C LYS A 173 14.71 -3.48 -4.23
N ALA A 174 14.56 -3.96 -5.46
CA ALA A 174 13.49 -4.88 -5.84
C ALA A 174 13.46 -6.13 -4.94
N LEU A 175 12.28 -6.44 -4.40
CA LEU A 175 12.02 -7.64 -3.61
C LEU A 175 11.07 -8.56 -4.40
N THR A 176 11.56 -9.74 -4.78
CA THR A 176 10.73 -10.78 -5.35
C THR A 176 10.08 -11.61 -4.25
N LEU A 177 8.92 -12.17 -4.55
CA LEU A 177 8.27 -13.18 -3.75
C LEU A 177 8.38 -14.51 -4.49
N ASN A 178 8.86 -15.51 -3.77
CA ASN A 178 9.21 -16.80 -4.32
C ASN A 178 8.45 -17.90 -3.59
N THR A 179 8.12 -18.98 -4.27
CA THR A 179 7.60 -20.19 -3.65
C THR A 179 8.75 -21.10 -3.19
N GLU A 180 8.42 -22.17 -2.46
CA GLU A 180 9.39 -23.15 -1.99
C GLU A 180 10.10 -23.86 -3.15
N ASP A 181 9.34 -24.14 -4.22
CA ASP A 181 9.79 -24.70 -5.48
C ASP A 181 10.41 -23.64 -6.42
N HIS A 182 10.86 -22.51 -5.87
CA HIS A 182 11.68 -21.48 -6.53
C HIS A 182 11.04 -20.74 -7.71
N TYR A 183 9.70 -20.71 -7.80
CA TYR A 183 9.04 -19.82 -8.76
C TYR A 183 8.97 -18.40 -8.22
N ILE A 184 9.41 -17.42 -9.00
CA ILE A 184 9.08 -16.01 -8.76
C ILE A 184 7.59 -15.82 -9.09
N VAL A 185 6.80 -15.45 -8.08
CA VAL A 185 5.34 -15.25 -8.21
C VAL A 185 4.93 -13.78 -8.23
N GLY A 186 5.90 -12.88 -8.13
CA GLY A 186 5.70 -11.45 -8.31
C GLY A 186 6.70 -10.63 -7.50
N TYR A 187 6.45 -9.33 -7.45
CA TYR A 187 7.28 -8.36 -6.75
C TYR A 187 6.49 -7.68 -5.63
N CYS A 188 7.18 -7.40 -4.53
CA CYS A 188 6.67 -6.50 -3.51
C CYS A 188 6.42 -5.12 -4.15
N PRO A 189 5.30 -4.44 -3.82
CA PRO A 189 5.07 -3.08 -4.27
C PRO A 189 6.22 -2.14 -3.89
N ARG A 190 6.78 -1.44 -4.88
CA ARG A 190 7.94 -0.55 -4.69
C ARG A 190 7.75 0.52 -3.61
N TYR A 191 6.52 1.02 -3.44
CA TYR A 191 6.20 2.00 -2.39
C TYR A 191 6.27 1.41 -0.96
N LEU A 192 6.30 0.08 -0.81
CA LEU A 192 6.50 -0.61 0.48
C LEU A 192 7.94 -1.04 0.71
N THR A 193 8.72 -1.20 -0.36
CA THR A 193 10.06 -1.81 -0.31
C THR A 193 10.95 -1.22 0.77
N ARG A 194 11.00 0.11 0.91
CA ARG A 194 11.81 0.78 1.96
C ARG A 194 11.42 0.29 3.35
N GLU A 195 10.12 0.25 3.64
CA GLU A 195 9.61 -0.19 4.93
C GLU A 195 9.82 -1.69 5.15
N ILE A 196 9.67 -2.52 4.11
CA ILE A 196 9.95 -3.96 4.22
C ILE A 196 11.41 -4.20 4.61
N PHE A 197 12.36 -3.44 4.06
CA PHE A 197 13.76 -3.55 4.49
C PHE A 197 13.97 -3.12 5.95
N GLU A 198 13.27 -2.09 6.42
CA GLU A 198 13.34 -1.70 7.84
C GLU A 198 12.72 -2.76 8.76
N LEU A 199 11.62 -3.39 8.34
CA LEU A 199 11.05 -4.55 9.05
C LEU A 199 12.05 -5.70 9.13
N LEU A 200 12.68 -6.07 8.01
CA LEU A 200 13.65 -7.17 7.97
C LEU A 200 14.87 -6.93 8.89
N LYS A 201 15.23 -5.68 9.18
CA LYS A 201 16.31 -5.33 10.11
C LYS A 201 15.86 -5.29 11.57
N ASN A 202 14.65 -4.81 11.82
CA ASN A 202 14.18 -4.44 13.17
C ASN A 202 13.11 -5.39 13.74
N ALA A 203 12.84 -6.51 13.07
CA ALA A 203 11.90 -7.51 13.53
C ALA A 203 12.59 -8.81 13.96
N SER A 204 12.09 -9.40 15.05
CA SER A 204 12.46 -10.73 15.49
C SER A 204 11.84 -11.82 14.60
N PHE A 205 10.76 -11.47 13.89
CA PHE A 205 10.04 -12.36 12.99
C PHE A 205 9.42 -11.56 11.85
N VAL A 206 9.61 -12.03 10.61
CA VAL A 206 8.91 -11.53 9.43
C VAL A 206 8.51 -12.74 8.58
N GLU A 207 7.24 -12.81 8.21
CA GLU A 207 6.72 -13.86 7.34
C GLU A 207 5.75 -13.30 6.32
N VAL A 208 5.87 -13.75 5.08
CA VAL A 208 4.92 -13.46 4.02
C VAL A 208 4.13 -14.73 3.71
N ARG A 209 2.80 -14.61 3.68
CA ARG A 209 1.89 -15.69 3.29
C ARG A 209 0.92 -15.22 2.21
N VAL A 210 0.46 -16.19 1.43
CA VAL A 210 -0.69 -16.00 0.53
C VAL A 210 -1.92 -15.73 1.38
N GLU A 211 -2.55 -14.59 1.16
CA GLU A 211 -3.81 -14.22 1.81
C GLU A 211 -5.01 -14.71 0.97
N LEU A 212 -4.93 -14.51 -0.35
CA LEU A 212 -5.98 -14.92 -1.28
C LEU A 212 -5.41 -15.07 -2.69
N VAL A 213 -5.83 -16.13 -3.38
CA VAL A 213 -5.59 -16.33 -4.82
C VAL A 213 -6.90 -16.14 -5.57
N ASN A 214 -7.00 -15.07 -6.34
CA ASN A 214 -8.17 -14.83 -7.18
C ASN A 214 -8.02 -15.52 -8.53
N GLN A 215 -8.80 -16.57 -8.76
CA GLN A 215 -8.74 -17.38 -9.97
C GLN A 215 -9.13 -16.59 -11.25
N PRO A 216 -8.76 -17.06 -12.46
CA PRO A 216 -9.29 -16.49 -13.69
C PRO A 216 -10.83 -16.53 -13.67
N PRO A 217 -11.53 -15.52 -14.24
CA PRO A 217 -11.01 -14.45 -15.10
C PRO A 217 -10.59 -13.16 -14.37
N THR A 218 -10.34 -13.17 -13.06
CA THR A 218 -9.96 -11.95 -12.30
C THR A 218 -8.72 -11.26 -12.90
N PRO A 219 -8.72 -9.91 -13.03
CA PRO A 219 -7.57 -9.17 -13.53
C PRO A 219 -6.27 -9.48 -12.79
N LEU A 220 -5.14 -9.57 -13.51
CA LEU A 220 -3.86 -9.97 -12.94
C LEU A 220 -3.40 -9.11 -11.77
N GLN A 221 -3.75 -7.82 -11.75
CA GLN A 221 -3.40 -6.92 -10.64
C GLN A 221 -4.05 -7.28 -9.30
N PHE A 222 -5.13 -8.09 -9.32
CA PHE A 222 -5.81 -8.59 -8.14
C PHE A 222 -5.59 -10.10 -7.96
N ARG A 223 -4.69 -10.73 -8.73
CA ARG A 223 -4.52 -12.19 -8.77
C ARG A 223 -4.03 -12.78 -7.46
N LEU A 224 -3.00 -12.16 -6.87
CA LEU A 224 -2.29 -12.71 -5.73
C LEU A 224 -2.20 -11.65 -4.64
N LEU A 225 -3.05 -11.79 -3.63
CA LEU A 225 -3.04 -11.00 -2.42
C LEU A 225 -2.17 -11.72 -1.39
N CYS A 226 -1.24 -10.99 -0.79
CA CYS A 226 -0.37 -11.48 0.26
C CYS A 226 -0.60 -10.69 1.55
N ASN A 227 -0.27 -11.31 2.67
CA ASN A 227 -0.07 -10.62 3.94
C ASN A 227 1.40 -10.79 4.37
N ILE A 228 1.98 -9.72 4.89
CA ILE A 228 3.22 -9.79 5.66
C ILE A 228 2.88 -9.57 7.12
N THR A 229 3.39 -10.46 7.97
CA THR A 229 3.27 -10.40 9.42
C THR A 229 4.64 -10.19 10.02
N ALA A 230 4.79 -9.22 10.92
CA ALA A 230 6.06 -8.91 11.56
C ALA A 230 5.92 -8.70 13.08
N GLN A 231 6.79 -9.36 13.85
CA GLN A 231 6.99 -9.07 15.28
C GLN A 231 8.24 -8.21 15.41
N CYS A 232 8.06 -6.95 15.80
CA CYS A 232 9.17 -6.00 15.92
C CYS A 232 9.86 -6.11 17.28
N TYR A 233 11.16 -5.79 17.35
CA TYR A 233 11.83 -5.60 18.64
C TYR A 233 11.21 -4.41 19.39
N ASP A 234 11.31 -4.43 20.73
CA ASP A 234 10.72 -3.39 21.56
C ASP A 234 11.19 -1.99 21.14
N ALA A 235 10.24 -1.06 21.08
CA ALA A 235 10.32 0.32 20.58
C ALA A 235 10.31 0.56 19.06
N PHE A 236 10.60 -0.42 18.19
CA PHE A 236 10.44 -0.19 16.75
C PHE A 236 8.95 -0.13 16.37
N ARG A 237 8.61 0.85 15.53
CA ARG A 237 7.27 1.05 14.99
C ARG A 237 7.40 1.18 13.47
N PRO A 238 6.77 0.32 12.67
CA PRO A 238 6.78 0.48 11.23
C PRO A 238 6.24 1.84 10.83
N PHE A 239 6.76 2.40 9.75
CA PHE A 239 6.37 3.71 9.23
C PHE A 239 6.65 4.87 10.21
N SER A 240 7.64 4.73 11.10
CA SER A 240 8.04 5.80 12.03
C SER A 240 9.11 6.74 11.48
N SER A 241 9.70 6.45 10.32
CA SER A 241 10.70 7.34 9.69
C SER A 241 10.07 8.66 9.24
N ASP A 242 10.93 9.67 9.05
CA ASP A 242 10.54 11.03 8.67
C ASP A 242 9.64 11.09 7.43
N GLU A 243 9.88 10.20 6.45
CA GLU A 243 9.10 10.11 5.20
C GLU A 243 7.58 10.00 5.46
N TYR A 244 7.19 9.35 6.55
CA TYR A 244 5.80 9.09 6.93
C TYR A 244 5.23 10.08 7.96
N GLN A 245 6.09 10.92 8.54
CA GLN A 245 5.66 11.94 9.50
C GLN A 245 5.04 13.14 8.80
N PRO A 246 4.09 13.85 9.43
CA PRO A 246 3.49 15.04 8.85
C PRO A 246 4.54 16.09 8.54
N PHE A 247 4.41 16.71 7.39
CA PHE A 247 5.05 17.97 7.12
C PHE A 247 4.24 19.08 7.81
N ILE A 248 4.82 19.66 8.86
CA ILE A 248 4.31 20.88 9.50
C ILE A 248 5.18 21.99 8.94
N GLY A 249 4.63 22.82 8.06
CA GLY A 249 5.38 23.98 7.56
C GLY A 249 5.75 24.88 8.73
N GLU A 250 6.96 25.42 8.74
CA GLU A 250 7.28 26.53 9.64
C GLU A 250 6.27 27.64 9.39
N VAL A 251 5.54 28.04 10.44
CA VAL A 251 4.79 29.28 10.40
C VAL A 251 5.85 30.36 10.28
N ALA A 252 6.01 30.94 9.10
CA ALA A 252 6.75 32.17 8.95
C ALA A 252 6.05 33.21 9.84
N THR A 253 6.57 33.43 11.04
CA THR A 253 6.26 34.60 11.84
C THR A 253 6.76 35.79 11.05
N VAL A 254 5.84 36.46 10.38
CA VAL A 254 6.04 37.83 9.87
C VAL A 254 5.63 38.79 10.98
#